data_AF-A0A8T4W8Y2-F1
#
_entry.id   AF-A0A8T4W8Y2-F1
#
_cell.length_a   1.000
_cell.length_b   1.000
_cell.length_c   1.000
_cell.angle_alpha   90.00
_cell.angle_beta   90.00
_cell.angle_gamma   90.00
#
_symmetry.space_group_name_H-M   'P 1'
#
loop_
_entity.id
_entity.type
_entity.pdbx_description
1 polymer ?
#
loop_
_entity_poly.entity_id
_entity_poly.type
_entity_poly.pdbx_seq_one_letter_code
_entity_poly.pdbx_strand_id
1 'polypeptide(L)'
;MTYSVMQLIEILDEKFPHVLNTIINRNPLLVSGPDTELLDDLVSSLAFLCPQRHQMVFWRHFTTQDELQAVWTEEKHNTHVDRSVFCCFSCNISLMIERISNFSSWIIAVPTSNSVTESHAKNAASVIKEKALKHCGNIGTLLVKSPSVMSFSLARPPKGNLELERSIVKKITIKRSQSLERIRRLLSKSLRDLNVSDDIMRIVLELEDEAEKLTIDVFDEEVNKYIHAARRAATILSRVRLARELGAPTTLTYRSLCEAIGWEEGDIDSLLQLICAEWHEDFTDCVRNGRFSGLGAWVDSMWGG
;
A
#
# COMPACT_ATOMS: atom_id res chain seq x y z
N MET A 1 18.35 8.75 -7.40
CA MET A 1 17.77 7.84 -8.41
C MET A 1 16.45 7.30 -7.86
N THR A 2 15.32 7.59 -8.48
CA THR A 2 14.02 7.05 -8.05
C THR A 2 13.83 5.63 -8.59
N TYR A 3 13.41 4.71 -7.72
CA TYR A 3 13.08 3.35 -8.13
C TYR A 3 11.68 3.33 -8.73
N SER A 4 11.55 2.80 -9.94
CA SER A 4 10.23 2.56 -10.53
C SER A 4 9.53 1.38 -9.85
N VAL A 5 8.21 1.30 -9.97
CA VAL A 5 7.41 0.20 -9.41
C VAL A 5 7.91 -1.16 -9.92
N MET A 6 8.25 -1.27 -11.21
CA MET A 6 8.81 -2.50 -11.77
C MET A 6 10.16 -2.86 -11.17
N GLN A 7 11.05 -1.89 -11.00
CA GLN A 7 12.35 -2.14 -10.38
C GLN A 7 12.19 -2.65 -8.94
N LEU A 8 11.26 -2.08 -8.18
CA LEU A 8 10.94 -2.57 -6.83
C LEU A 8 10.38 -4.00 -6.85
N ILE A 9 9.49 -4.32 -7.80
CA ILE A 9 8.97 -5.68 -7.99
C ILE A 9 10.11 -6.65 -8.31
N GLU A 10 11.00 -6.29 -9.22
CA GLU A 10 12.11 -7.14 -9.66
C GLU A 10 13.17 -7.36 -8.56
N ILE A 11 13.49 -6.32 -7.79
CA ILE A 11 14.50 -6.41 -6.72
C ILE A 11 13.96 -7.15 -5.49
N LEU A 12 12.70 -6.92 -5.12
CA LEU A 12 12.11 -7.52 -3.92
C LEU A 12 11.50 -8.89 -4.19
N ASP A 13 11.12 -9.16 -5.43
CA ASP A 13 10.57 -10.44 -5.90
C ASP A 13 9.42 -10.92 -4.99
N GLU A 14 9.51 -12.11 -4.40
CA GLU A 14 8.50 -12.67 -3.49
C GLU A 14 8.21 -11.80 -2.26
N LYS A 15 9.10 -10.85 -1.93
CA LYS A 15 8.93 -9.94 -0.79
C LYS A 15 8.12 -8.70 -1.14
N PHE A 16 7.99 -8.34 -2.42
CA PHE A 16 7.25 -7.15 -2.83
C PHE A 16 5.80 -7.15 -2.32
N PRO A 17 5.03 -8.26 -2.41
CA PRO A 17 3.68 -8.31 -1.86
C PRO A 17 3.60 -7.99 -0.37
N HIS A 18 4.61 -8.37 0.42
CA HIS A 18 4.66 -8.06 1.84
C HIS A 18 4.94 -6.57 2.09
N VAL A 19 5.82 -5.96 1.30
CA VAL A 19 6.10 -4.52 1.36
C VAL A 19 4.84 -3.75 0.99
N LEU A 20 4.18 -4.11 -0.11
CA LEU A 20 2.95 -3.48 -0.55
C LEU A 20 1.85 -3.59 0.52
N ASN A 21 1.65 -4.77 1.10
CA ASN A 21 0.69 -4.98 2.19
C ASN A 21 1.00 -4.11 3.42
N THR A 22 2.28 -3.95 3.75
CA THR A 22 2.73 -3.11 4.88
C THR A 22 2.31 -1.66 4.66
N ILE A 23 2.57 -1.14 3.45
CA ILE A 23 2.26 0.24 3.10
C ILE A 23 0.74 0.43 2.99
N ILE A 24 0.02 -0.44 2.27
CA ILE A 24 -1.44 -0.38 2.13
C ILE A 24 -2.13 -0.42 3.51
N ASN A 25 -1.67 -1.24 4.45
CA ASN A 25 -2.26 -1.30 5.79
C ASN A 25 -1.74 -0.23 6.77
N ARG A 26 -1.05 0.81 6.28
CA ARG A 26 -0.49 1.90 7.10
C ARG A 26 0.42 1.42 8.24
N ASN A 27 1.02 0.25 8.09
CA ASN A 27 2.03 -0.20 9.04
C ASN A 27 3.33 0.60 8.80
N PRO A 28 4.00 1.07 9.85
CA PRO A 28 5.30 1.71 9.68
C PRO A 28 6.30 0.80 8.96
N LEU A 29 7.13 1.43 8.12
CA LEU A 29 8.18 0.78 7.35
C LEU A 29 9.53 1.47 7.63
N LEU A 30 10.45 0.71 8.18
CA LEU A 30 11.85 1.13 8.32
C LEU A 30 12.64 0.72 7.09
N VAL A 31 13.33 1.66 6.47
CA VAL A 31 14.26 1.43 5.36
C VAL A 31 15.66 1.64 5.92
N SER A 32 16.43 0.57 6.09
CA SER A 32 17.71 0.61 6.80
C SER A 32 18.86 0.14 5.93
N GLY A 33 19.99 0.83 5.95
CA GLY A 33 21.17 0.47 5.18
C GLY A 33 22.32 1.48 5.31
N PRO A 34 23.47 1.21 4.69
CA PRO A 34 24.67 2.04 4.87
C PRO A 34 24.66 3.34 4.06
N ASP A 35 23.97 3.37 2.93
CA ASP A 35 23.98 4.47 1.96
C ASP A 35 22.74 5.37 2.15
N THR A 36 22.94 6.55 2.71
CA THR A 36 21.86 7.50 3.04
C THR A 36 21.08 7.99 1.83
N GLU A 37 21.76 8.25 0.70
CA GLU A 37 21.10 8.76 -0.51
C GLU A 37 20.16 7.70 -1.07
N LEU A 38 20.64 6.45 -1.12
CA LEU A 38 19.86 5.30 -1.52
C LEU A 38 18.63 5.08 -0.61
N LEU A 39 18.78 5.25 0.71
CA LEU A 39 17.64 5.11 1.62
C LEU A 39 16.58 6.19 1.37
N ASP A 40 16.98 7.44 1.16
CA ASP A 40 16.06 8.56 0.97
C ASP A 40 15.33 8.47 -0.38
N ASP A 41 16.03 8.03 -1.41
CA ASP A 41 15.45 7.66 -2.70
C ASP A 41 14.40 6.54 -2.56
N LEU A 42 14.71 5.50 -1.79
CA LEU A 42 13.78 4.39 -1.52
C LEU A 42 12.57 4.84 -0.71
N VAL A 43 12.74 5.67 0.32
CA VAL A 43 11.61 6.23 1.09
C VAL A 43 10.65 6.96 0.15
N SER A 44 11.19 7.77 -0.76
CA SER A 44 10.38 8.48 -1.76
C SER A 44 9.71 7.51 -2.73
N SER A 45 10.43 6.52 -3.22
CA SER A 45 9.94 5.51 -4.17
C SER A 45 8.82 4.65 -3.56
N LEU A 46 8.96 4.27 -2.29
CA LEU A 46 7.96 3.47 -1.57
C LEU A 46 6.70 4.27 -1.25
N ALA A 47 6.80 5.59 -1.04
CA ALA A 47 5.64 6.44 -0.84
C ALA A 47 4.71 6.46 -2.06
N PHE A 48 5.24 6.29 -3.28
CA PHE A 48 4.44 6.18 -4.51
C PHE A 48 3.64 4.88 -4.60
N LEU A 49 3.90 3.87 -3.76
CA LEU A 49 3.11 2.63 -3.74
C LEU A 49 1.69 2.80 -3.14
N CYS A 50 1.32 4.02 -2.73
CA CYS A 50 -0.02 4.39 -2.31
C CYS A 50 -0.43 5.72 -2.95
N PRO A 51 -0.77 5.72 -4.25
CA PRO A 51 -1.07 6.93 -5.04
C PRO A 51 -2.29 7.72 -4.50
N GLN A 52 -3.20 7.04 -3.80
CA GLN A 52 -4.35 7.64 -3.15
C GLN A 52 -4.00 8.48 -1.90
N ARG A 53 -2.73 8.50 -1.48
CA ARG A 53 -2.30 9.15 -0.26
C ARG A 53 -1.46 10.39 -0.51
N HIS A 54 -1.69 11.42 0.29
CA HIS A 54 -0.86 12.61 0.30
C HIS A 54 0.46 12.34 1.04
N GLN A 55 1.59 12.60 0.39
CA GLN A 55 2.90 12.43 0.99
C GLN A 55 3.25 13.63 1.87
N MET A 56 3.51 13.37 3.15
CA MET A 56 3.96 14.36 4.12
C MET A 56 5.37 14.05 4.61
N VAL A 57 6.33 14.88 4.20
CA VAL A 57 7.74 14.77 4.61
C VAL A 57 8.00 15.56 5.90
N PHE A 58 8.52 14.88 6.92
CA PHE A 58 8.95 15.48 8.18
C PHE A 58 10.07 16.50 7.96
N TRP A 59 10.02 17.61 8.70
CA TRP A 59 10.92 18.76 8.57
C TRP A 59 10.74 19.60 7.29
N ARG A 60 9.79 19.23 6.42
CA ARG A 60 9.38 20.02 5.26
C ARG A 60 7.93 20.48 5.35
N HIS A 61 7.03 19.60 5.78
CA HIS A 61 5.60 19.88 5.87
C HIS A 61 5.11 20.02 7.31
N PHE A 62 5.77 19.34 8.26
CA PHE A 62 5.44 19.37 9.68
C PHE A 62 6.69 19.08 10.52
N THR A 63 6.66 19.46 11.79
CA THR A 63 7.80 19.31 12.73
C THR A 63 7.39 18.79 14.10
N THR A 64 6.09 18.70 14.42
CA THR A 64 5.58 18.34 15.75
C THR A 64 4.57 17.20 15.71
N GLN A 65 4.39 16.52 16.85
CA GLN A 65 3.36 15.50 17.03
C GLN A 65 1.94 16.08 16.96
N ASP A 66 1.75 17.34 17.37
CA ASP A 66 0.43 17.98 17.38
C ASP A 66 -0.08 18.26 15.97
N GLU A 67 0.81 18.70 15.06
CA GLU A 67 0.49 18.83 13.63
C GLU A 67 0.08 17.48 13.02
N LEU A 68 0.82 16.42 13.34
CA LEU A 68 0.51 15.06 12.91
C LEU A 68 -0.87 14.60 13.44
N GLN A 69 -1.15 14.90 14.70
CA GLN A 69 -2.42 14.55 15.33
C GLN A 69 -3.59 15.33 14.73
N ALA A 70 -3.39 16.59 14.32
CA ALA A 70 -4.39 17.38 13.63
C ALA A 70 -4.78 16.75 12.29
N VAL A 71 -3.79 16.32 11.49
CA VAL A 71 -4.02 15.59 10.22
C VAL A 71 -4.82 14.31 10.45
N TRP A 72 -4.42 13.48 11.41
CA TRP A 72 -5.17 12.25 11.71
C TRP A 72 -6.59 12.52 12.23
N THR A 73 -6.77 13.61 12.98
CA THR A 73 -8.09 14.01 13.46
C THR A 73 -8.98 14.39 12.28
N GLU A 74 -8.47 15.13 11.30
CA GLU A 74 -9.20 15.45 10.07
C GLU A 74 -9.55 14.19 9.26
N GLU A 75 -8.57 13.30 9.05
CA GLU A 75 -8.78 12.02 8.35
C GLU A 75 -9.89 11.19 9.01
N LYS A 76 -9.93 11.14 10.35
CA LYS A 76 -10.92 10.37 11.11
C LYS A 76 -12.35 10.90 10.94
N HIS A 77 -12.53 12.22 10.90
CA HIS A 77 -13.87 12.81 10.80
C HIS A 77 -14.41 12.86 9.37
N ASN A 78 -13.54 12.79 8.36
CA ASN A 78 -13.94 12.88 6.96
C ASN A 78 -13.40 11.71 6.13
N THR A 79 -14.30 10.80 5.75
CA THR A 79 -14.00 9.63 4.91
C THR A 79 -13.65 9.98 3.45
N HIS A 80 -13.90 11.24 3.04
CA HIS A 80 -13.62 11.75 1.71
C HIS A 80 -12.27 12.48 1.58
N VAL A 81 -11.56 12.75 2.68
CA VAL A 81 -10.23 13.37 2.63
C VAL A 81 -9.18 12.33 2.23
N ASP A 82 -8.24 12.73 1.40
CA ASP A 82 -7.09 11.89 1.04
C ASP A 82 -6.23 11.60 2.27
N ARG A 83 -5.84 10.34 2.41
CA ARG A 83 -5.11 9.86 3.59
C ARG A 83 -3.63 10.18 3.47
N SER A 84 -2.92 10.27 4.57
CA SER A 84 -1.51 10.67 4.56
C SER A 84 -0.56 9.50 4.72
N VAL A 85 0.55 9.55 3.99
CA VAL A 85 1.76 8.76 4.21
C VAL A 85 2.87 9.68 4.68
N PHE A 86 3.51 9.34 5.80
CA PHE A 86 4.53 10.19 6.41
C PHE A 86 5.91 9.67 6.05
N CYS A 87 6.80 10.56 5.63
CA CYS A 87 8.16 10.21 5.24
C CYS A 87 9.17 10.89 6.17
N CYS A 88 10.18 10.14 6.59
CA CYS A 88 11.35 10.69 7.25
C CYS A 88 12.61 10.31 6.48
N PHE A 89 13.33 11.32 6.02
CA PHE A 89 14.66 11.13 5.44
C PHE A 89 15.73 10.96 6.52
N SER A 90 16.83 10.34 6.12
CA SER A 90 17.93 9.87 6.95
C SER A 90 18.55 10.99 7.79
N CYS A 91 18.62 12.21 7.25
CA CYS A 91 19.17 13.39 7.91
C CYS A 91 18.34 13.89 9.10
N ASN A 92 17.04 13.58 9.15
CA ASN A 92 16.11 14.14 10.14
C ASN A 92 15.70 13.13 11.23
N ILE A 93 16.28 11.93 11.22
CA ILE A 93 15.85 10.83 12.10
C ILE A 93 15.95 11.17 13.60
N SER A 94 17.05 11.79 14.02
CA SER A 94 17.27 12.12 15.44
C SER A 94 16.20 13.08 15.96
N LEU A 95 15.90 14.13 15.19
CA LEU A 95 14.87 15.12 15.53
C LEU A 95 13.47 14.51 15.53
N MET A 96 13.19 13.62 14.58
CA MET A 96 11.92 12.92 14.49
C MET A 96 11.70 12.05 15.73
N ILE A 97 12.69 11.28 16.17
CA ILE A 97 12.56 10.37 17.31
C ILE A 97 12.27 11.12 18.62
N GLU A 98 12.84 12.30 18.79
CA GLU A 98 12.60 13.15 19.96
C GLU A 98 11.17 13.72 20.00
N ARG A 99 10.62 14.04 18.82
CA ARG A 99 9.38 14.81 18.70
C ARG A 99 8.15 13.95 18.42
N ILE A 100 8.33 12.80 17.79
CA ILE A 100 7.25 11.95 17.31
C ILE A 100 7.17 10.68 18.18
N SER A 101 5.94 10.34 18.57
CA SER A 101 5.64 9.18 19.41
C SER A 101 4.87 8.09 18.67
N ASN A 102 4.06 8.47 17.67
CA ASN A 102 3.25 7.55 16.88
C ASN A 102 3.77 7.48 15.42
N PHE A 103 4.07 6.25 14.98
CA PHE A 103 4.62 5.96 13.66
C PHE A 103 3.63 5.32 12.68
N SER A 104 2.32 5.46 12.91
CA SER A 104 1.30 4.96 12.00
C SER A 104 1.45 5.59 10.61
N SER A 105 1.51 4.77 9.54
CA SER A 105 1.68 5.23 8.15
C SER A 105 3.04 5.89 7.84
N TRP A 106 4.09 5.60 8.60
CA TRP A 106 5.42 6.17 8.35
C TRP A 106 6.32 5.28 7.48
N ILE A 107 7.10 5.89 6.60
CA ILE A 107 8.23 5.30 5.89
C ILE A 107 9.49 6.07 6.29
N ILE A 108 10.45 5.40 6.94
CA ILE A 108 11.56 6.05 7.66
C ILE A 108 12.89 5.50 7.18
N ALA A 109 13.77 6.38 6.69
CA ALA A 109 15.17 6.05 6.40
C ALA A 109 16.00 6.02 7.69
N VAL A 110 16.66 4.90 7.94
CA VAL A 110 17.52 4.66 9.12
C VAL A 110 18.92 4.22 8.67
N PRO A 111 19.90 5.13 8.63
CA PRO A 111 21.26 4.76 8.23
C PRO A 111 21.91 3.80 9.24
N THR A 112 22.69 2.83 8.76
CA THR A 112 23.34 1.79 9.59
C THR A 112 24.87 1.94 9.64
N SER A 113 25.45 3.09 9.28
CA SER A 113 26.89 3.21 9.01
C SER A 113 27.81 2.92 10.22
N ASN A 114 29.00 2.40 9.90
CA ASN A 114 30.01 1.79 10.79
C ASN A 114 30.96 2.80 11.49
N SER A 115 30.58 4.06 11.67
CA SER A 115 31.40 4.98 12.48
C SER A 115 30.89 5.00 13.93
N VAL A 116 31.62 5.66 14.83
CA VAL A 116 31.44 5.70 16.30
C VAL A 116 29.99 6.00 16.76
N THR A 117 29.10 6.40 15.85
CA THR A 117 27.64 6.54 15.96
C THR A 117 26.81 5.24 15.78
N GLU A 118 27.42 4.05 15.72
CA GLU A 118 26.69 2.76 15.69
C GLU A 118 25.70 2.59 16.85
N SER A 119 26.03 3.14 18.03
CA SER A 119 25.13 3.13 19.18
C SER A 119 23.87 3.95 18.92
N HIS A 120 23.98 5.11 18.28
CA HIS A 120 22.85 6.02 18.06
C HIS A 120 21.93 5.53 16.95
N ALA A 121 22.47 4.96 15.87
CA ALA A 121 21.68 4.38 14.78
C ALA A 121 20.96 3.08 15.19
N LYS A 122 21.64 2.17 15.90
CA LYS A 122 21.00 0.96 16.45
C LYS A 122 19.96 1.31 17.51
N ASN A 123 20.22 2.35 18.32
CA ASN A 123 19.25 2.89 19.27
C ASN A 123 18.05 3.54 18.54
N ALA A 124 18.27 4.23 17.42
CA ALA A 124 17.19 4.84 16.67
C ALA A 124 16.22 3.78 16.12
N ALA A 125 16.75 2.74 15.46
CA ALA A 125 15.93 1.65 14.94
C ALA A 125 15.15 0.93 16.05
N SER A 126 15.78 0.66 17.20
CA SER A 126 15.12 -0.03 18.32
C SER A 126 14.03 0.84 18.96
N VAL A 127 14.29 2.13 19.19
CA VAL A 127 13.31 3.08 19.72
C VAL A 127 12.11 3.22 18.79
N ILE A 128 12.33 3.33 17.48
CA ILE A 128 11.23 3.39 16.51
C ILE A 128 10.43 2.09 16.53
N LYS A 129 11.10 0.92 16.52
CA LYS A 129 10.42 -0.38 16.59
C LYS A 129 9.56 -0.51 17.85
N GLU A 130 10.09 -0.12 19.01
CA GLU A 130 9.36 -0.17 20.27
C GLU A 130 8.12 0.74 20.24
N LYS A 131 8.29 2.01 19.85
CA LYS A 131 7.19 2.97 19.73
C LYS A 131 6.14 2.49 18.71
N ALA A 132 6.58 2.01 17.55
CA ALA A 132 5.70 1.50 16.51
C ALA A 132 4.92 0.26 16.96
N LEU A 133 5.57 -0.72 17.61
CA LEU A 133 4.88 -1.92 18.09
C LEU A 133 3.85 -1.61 19.18
N LYS A 134 4.11 -0.60 20.02
CA LYS A 134 3.17 -0.14 21.05
C LYS A 134 1.88 0.46 20.47
N HIS A 135 1.99 1.22 19.38
CA HIS A 135 0.86 1.98 18.81
C HIS A 135 0.20 1.31 17.59
N CYS A 136 0.99 0.67 16.72
CA CYS A 136 0.56 0.14 15.43
C CYS A 136 0.41 -1.40 15.45
N GLY A 137 1.03 -2.08 16.43
CA GLY A 137 0.97 -3.55 16.56
C GLY A 137 1.79 -4.33 15.53
N ASN A 138 2.34 -3.70 14.50
CA ASN A 138 3.30 -4.29 13.56
C ASN A 138 4.24 -3.22 12.97
N ILE A 139 5.35 -3.67 12.39
CA ILE A 139 6.32 -2.83 11.68
C ILE A 139 7.08 -3.65 10.63
N GLY A 140 7.22 -3.10 9.43
CA GLY A 140 8.08 -3.64 8.37
C GLY A 140 9.51 -3.11 8.48
N THR A 141 10.49 -3.93 8.16
CA THR A 141 11.90 -3.52 8.03
C THR A 141 12.43 -4.00 6.69
N LEU A 142 12.79 -3.04 5.84
CA LEU A 142 13.50 -3.22 4.59
C LEU A 142 15.00 -2.94 4.83
N LEU A 143 15.80 -3.99 4.90
CA LEU A 143 17.25 -3.91 5.01
C LEU A 143 17.88 -3.90 3.60
N VAL A 144 18.54 -2.79 3.29
CA VAL A 144 19.20 -2.48 2.02
C VAL A 144 20.69 -2.71 2.19
N LYS A 145 21.22 -3.73 1.50
CA LYS A 145 22.67 -4.03 1.49
C LYS A 145 23.38 -3.37 0.32
N SER A 146 22.69 -3.31 -0.83
CA SER A 146 23.11 -2.64 -2.05
C SER A 146 21.89 -2.27 -2.89
N PRO A 147 22.03 -1.46 -3.96
CA PRO A 147 20.91 -1.08 -4.84
C PRO A 147 20.10 -2.25 -5.41
N SER A 148 20.70 -3.44 -5.53
CA SER A 148 20.05 -4.64 -6.08
C SER A 148 19.79 -5.74 -5.06
N VAL A 149 20.23 -5.57 -3.80
CA VAL A 149 20.12 -6.59 -2.76
C VAL A 149 19.40 -6.03 -1.55
N MET A 150 18.12 -6.41 -1.45
CA MET A 150 17.24 -5.99 -0.37
C MET A 150 16.59 -7.19 0.32
N SER A 151 16.37 -7.04 1.62
CA SER A 151 15.68 -8.04 2.44
C SER A 151 14.59 -7.37 3.23
N PHE A 152 13.44 -8.03 3.32
CA PHE A 152 12.28 -7.51 4.02
C PHE A 152 11.87 -8.48 5.12
N SER A 153 11.47 -7.92 6.25
CA SER A 153 10.94 -8.67 7.38
C SER A 153 9.83 -7.88 8.05
N LEU A 154 8.80 -8.58 8.54
CA LEU A 154 7.78 -8.01 9.40
C LEU A 154 7.99 -8.49 10.84
N ALA A 155 7.74 -7.62 11.81
CA ALA A 155 7.81 -8.00 13.22
C ALA A 155 6.78 -9.07 13.60
N ARG A 156 5.60 -9.05 12.95
CA ARG A 156 4.58 -10.08 13.04
C ARG A 156 4.14 -10.49 11.64
N PRO A 157 3.81 -11.77 11.39
CA PRO A 157 3.33 -12.20 10.09
C PRO A 157 2.12 -11.36 9.66
N PRO A 158 1.95 -11.09 8.36
CA PRO A 158 0.78 -10.39 7.87
C PRO A 158 -0.49 -11.16 8.26
N LYS A 159 -1.56 -10.44 8.55
CA LYS A 159 -2.89 -11.03 8.67
C LYS A 159 -3.41 -11.19 7.24
N GLY A 160 -3.82 -12.41 6.87
CA GLY A 160 -4.26 -12.73 5.50
C GLY A 160 -3.21 -13.41 4.63
N ASN A 161 -3.60 -13.75 3.40
CA ASN A 161 -2.85 -14.60 2.47
C ASN A 161 -2.08 -13.84 1.37
N LEU A 162 -2.13 -12.50 1.37
CA LEU A 162 -1.53 -11.61 0.36
C LEU A 162 -2.03 -11.86 -1.09
N GLU A 163 -3.22 -12.42 -1.26
CA GLU A 163 -3.78 -12.70 -2.58
C GLU A 163 -3.96 -11.42 -3.41
N LEU A 164 -4.38 -10.33 -2.77
CA LEU A 164 -4.53 -9.04 -3.40
C LEU A 164 -3.20 -8.54 -3.98
N GLU A 165 -2.17 -8.46 -3.14
CA GLU A 165 -0.90 -7.88 -3.53
C GLU A 165 -0.23 -8.72 -4.62
N ARG A 166 -0.37 -10.05 -4.55
CA ARG A 166 0.06 -10.96 -5.62
C ARG A 166 -0.75 -10.76 -6.91
N SER A 167 -2.06 -10.53 -6.80
CA SER A 167 -2.92 -10.23 -7.95
C SER A 167 -2.49 -8.93 -8.64
N ILE A 168 -2.22 -7.87 -7.86
CA ILE A 168 -1.73 -6.58 -8.37
C ILE A 168 -0.43 -6.78 -9.16
N VAL A 169 0.57 -7.44 -8.58
CA VAL A 169 1.85 -7.73 -9.25
C VAL A 169 1.61 -8.48 -10.57
N LYS A 170 0.81 -9.55 -10.53
CA LYS A 170 0.50 -10.36 -11.71
C LYS A 170 -0.17 -9.54 -12.81
N LYS A 171 -1.15 -8.70 -12.46
CA LYS A 171 -1.87 -7.84 -13.41
C LYS A 171 -0.94 -6.82 -14.06
N ILE A 172 -0.04 -6.23 -13.29
CA ILE A 172 0.98 -5.30 -13.82
C ILE A 172 1.85 -6.00 -14.85
N THR A 173 2.43 -7.17 -14.52
CA THR A 173 3.30 -7.91 -15.44
C THR A 173 2.57 -8.31 -16.73
N ILE A 174 1.31 -8.78 -16.62
CA ILE A 174 0.51 -9.22 -17.78
C ILE A 174 0.07 -8.03 -18.64
N LYS A 175 -0.57 -7.01 -18.04
CA LYS A 175 -1.06 -5.84 -18.80
C LYS A 175 0.09 -5.08 -19.45
N ARG A 176 1.22 -4.91 -18.75
CA ARG A 176 2.42 -4.25 -19.29
C ARG A 176 2.94 -4.98 -20.52
N SER A 177 3.17 -6.30 -20.42
CA SER A 177 3.71 -7.09 -21.53
C SER A 177 2.78 -7.10 -22.75
N GLN A 178 1.48 -7.28 -22.55
CA GLN A 178 0.48 -7.27 -23.62
C GLN A 178 0.38 -5.91 -24.32
N SER A 179 0.37 -4.82 -23.55
CA SER A 179 0.29 -3.46 -24.10
C SER A 179 1.55 -3.09 -24.90
N LEU A 180 2.74 -3.38 -24.37
CA LEU A 180 3.99 -3.13 -25.07
C LEU A 180 4.10 -3.95 -26.36
N GLU A 181 3.72 -5.22 -26.33
CA GLU A 181 3.71 -6.05 -27.53
C GLU A 181 2.73 -5.51 -28.59
N ARG A 182 1.55 -5.06 -28.17
CA ARG A 182 0.58 -4.44 -29.07
C ARG A 182 1.12 -3.16 -29.70
N ILE A 183 1.76 -2.29 -28.92
CA ILE A 183 2.37 -1.06 -29.42
C ILE A 183 3.48 -1.39 -30.42
N ARG A 184 4.40 -2.31 -30.07
CA ARG A 184 5.46 -2.76 -30.98
C ARG A 184 4.90 -3.27 -32.31
N ARG A 185 3.88 -4.14 -32.27
CA ARG A 185 3.23 -4.66 -33.48
C ARG A 185 2.62 -3.56 -34.34
N LEU A 186 1.97 -2.56 -33.72
CA LEU A 186 1.39 -1.42 -34.44
C LEU A 186 2.47 -0.55 -35.10
N LEU A 187 3.52 -0.20 -34.36
CA LEU A 187 4.63 0.59 -34.88
C LEU A 187 5.38 -0.15 -35.99
N SER A 188 5.73 -1.42 -35.80
CA SER A 188 6.38 -2.24 -36.84
C SER A 188 5.53 -2.35 -38.10
N LYS A 189 4.20 -2.44 -37.97
CA LYS A 189 3.30 -2.47 -39.13
C LYS A 189 3.31 -1.14 -39.88
N SER A 190 3.24 -0.01 -39.17
CA SER A 190 3.25 1.32 -39.78
C SER A 190 4.58 1.69 -40.43
N LEU A 191 5.70 1.17 -39.92
CA LEU A 191 7.04 1.45 -40.44
C LEU A 191 7.46 0.54 -41.61
N ARG A 192 6.76 -0.59 -41.81
CA ARG A 192 7.10 -1.58 -42.85
C ARG A 192 7.11 -0.99 -44.26
N ASP A 193 6.23 -0.04 -44.53
CA ASP A 193 6.06 0.56 -45.87
C ASP A 193 7.06 1.71 -46.13
N LEU A 194 7.85 2.11 -45.13
CA LEU A 194 8.72 3.28 -45.19
C LEU A 194 10.19 2.97 -45.51
N ASN A 195 10.56 1.70 -45.78
CA ASN A 195 11.94 1.25 -46.05
C ASN A 195 12.97 1.84 -45.08
N VAL A 196 12.61 1.88 -43.80
CA VAL A 196 13.44 2.47 -42.74
C VAL A 196 14.58 1.52 -42.40
N SER A 197 15.77 2.05 -42.09
CA SER A 197 16.90 1.22 -41.63
C SER A 197 16.59 0.52 -40.31
N ASP A 198 17.20 -0.65 -40.10
CA ASP A 198 17.02 -1.45 -38.89
C ASP A 198 17.39 -0.69 -37.60
N ASP A 199 18.37 0.21 -37.67
CA ASP A 199 18.77 1.04 -36.52
C ASP A 199 17.69 2.03 -36.10
N ILE A 200 17.03 2.69 -37.06
CA ILE A 200 15.92 3.61 -36.76
C ILE A 200 14.71 2.80 -36.29
N MET A 201 14.48 1.62 -36.87
CA MET A 201 13.41 0.73 -36.42
C MET A 201 13.62 0.29 -34.97
N ARG A 202 14.87 0.02 -34.56
CA ARG A 202 15.21 -0.29 -33.17
C ARG A 202 14.90 0.89 -32.25
N ILE A 203 15.36 2.09 -32.58
CA ILE A 203 15.13 3.30 -31.78
C ILE A 203 13.63 3.60 -31.61
N VAL A 204 12.83 3.46 -32.67
CA VAL A 204 11.38 3.71 -32.57
C VAL A 204 10.66 2.63 -31.74
N LEU A 205 11.26 1.45 -31.57
CA LEU A 205 10.73 0.34 -30.76
C LEU A 205 11.32 0.29 -29.33
N GLU A 206 12.20 1.24 -28.98
CA GLU A 206 12.61 1.51 -27.61
C GLU A 206 11.44 2.21 -26.90
N LEU A 207 10.72 1.43 -26.09
CA LEU A 207 9.48 1.84 -25.41
C LEU A 207 9.68 1.82 -23.89
N GLU A 208 10.86 2.21 -23.40
CA GLU A 208 11.17 2.16 -21.97
C GLU A 208 10.32 3.16 -21.18
N ASP A 209 10.21 4.40 -21.67
CA ASP A 209 9.36 5.44 -21.07
C ASP A 209 7.88 5.04 -21.07
N GLU A 210 7.37 4.49 -22.19
CA GLU A 210 6.03 3.94 -22.28
C GLU A 210 5.83 2.76 -21.32
N ALA A 211 6.83 1.90 -21.16
CA ALA A 211 6.77 0.76 -20.26
C ALA A 211 6.66 1.22 -18.79
N GLU A 212 7.37 2.29 -18.41
CA GLU A 212 7.29 2.88 -17.08
C GLU A 212 5.92 3.52 -16.84
N LYS A 213 5.44 4.36 -17.77
CA LYS A 213 4.12 4.99 -17.67
C LYS A 213 2.99 3.96 -17.57
N LEU A 214 3.00 2.94 -18.42
CA LEU A 214 2.02 1.85 -18.37
C LEU A 214 2.06 1.09 -17.05
N THR A 215 3.23 0.94 -16.44
CA THR A 215 3.35 0.30 -15.13
C THR A 215 2.65 1.14 -14.07
N ILE A 216 2.93 2.44 -14.04
CA ILE A 216 2.34 3.38 -13.07
C ILE A 216 0.82 3.41 -13.25
N ASP A 217 0.33 3.57 -14.48
CA ASP A 217 -1.11 3.62 -14.76
C ASP A 217 -1.84 2.36 -14.30
N VAL A 218 -1.28 1.17 -14.58
CA VAL A 218 -1.88 -0.10 -14.16
C VAL A 218 -1.79 -0.28 -12.64
N PHE A 219 -0.67 0.08 -12.03
CA PHE A 219 -0.51 0.00 -10.58
C PHE A 219 -1.54 0.89 -9.87
N ASP A 220 -1.65 2.15 -10.29
CA ASP A 220 -2.59 3.12 -9.74
C ASP A 220 -4.04 2.69 -9.94
N GLU A 221 -4.37 2.17 -11.12
CA GLU A 221 -5.70 1.62 -11.40
C GLU A 221 -6.07 0.50 -10.41
N GLU A 222 -5.20 -0.49 -10.22
CA GLU A 222 -5.50 -1.65 -9.39
C GLU A 222 -5.52 -1.31 -7.89
N VAL A 223 -4.61 -0.45 -7.40
CA VAL A 223 -4.64 0.01 -6.00
C VAL A 223 -5.89 0.85 -5.74
N ASN A 224 -6.23 1.79 -6.61
CA ASN A 224 -7.41 2.64 -6.42
C ASN A 224 -8.72 1.84 -6.47
N LYS A 225 -8.83 0.82 -7.34
CA LYS A 225 -9.99 -0.08 -7.33
C LYS A 225 -10.21 -0.71 -5.96
N TYR A 226 -9.13 -1.19 -5.32
CA TYR A 226 -9.21 -1.78 -4.00
C TYR A 226 -9.64 -0.77 -2.93
N ILE A 227 -9.02 0.41 -2.91
CA ILE A 227 -9.37 1.48 -1.97
C ILE A 227 -10.83 1.93 -2.13
N HIS A 228 -11.31 2.05 -3.37
CA HIS A 228 -12.71 2.38 -3.64
C HIS A 228 -13.69 1.27 -3.23
N ALA A 229 -13.30 0.00 -3.38
CA ALA A 229 -14.09 -1.12 -2.86
C ALA A 229 -14.17 -1.06 -1.33
N ALA A 230 -13.05 -0.83 -0.65
CA ALA A 230 -12.98 -0.68 0.81
C ALA A 230 -13.80 0.52 1.31
N ARG A 231 -13.75 1.67 0.63
CA ARG A 231 -14.55 2.85 0.99
C ARG A 231 -16.06 2.59 0.85
N ARG A 232 -16.46 1.88 -0.21
CA ARG A 232 -17.85 1.46 -0.41
C ARG A 232 -18.29 0.46 0.65
N ALA A 233 -17.43 -0.50 0.98
CA ALA A 233 -17.67 -1.47 2.05
C ALA A 233 -17.85 -0.75 3.40
N ALA A 234 -16.96 0.16 3.78
CA ALA A 234 -17.09 0.96 4.99
C ALA A 234 -18.44 1.68 5.04
N THR A 235 -18.82 2.40 3.96
CA THR A 235 -20.10 3.10 3.87
C THR A 235 -21.32 2.17 4.07
N ILE A 236 -21.29 0.98 3.47
CA ILE A 236 -22.37 -0.01 3.61
C ILE A 236 -22.41 -0.54 5.05
N LEU A 237 -21.25 -0.88 5.62
CA LEU A 237 -21.13 -1.44 6.96
C LEU A 237 -21.53 -0.43 8.05
N SER A 238 -21.19 0.86 7.89
CA SER A 238 -21.69 1.93 8.76
C SER A 238 -23.21 1.99 8.78
N ARG A 239 -23.86 1.83 7.62
CA ARG A 239 -25.34 1.80 7.52
C ARG A 239 -25.95 0.55 8.17
N VAL A 240 -25.30 -0.60 8.01
CA VAL A 240 -25.72 -1.85 8.67
C VAL A 240 -25.63 -1.70 10.19
N ARG A 241 -24.52 -1.16 10.71
CA ARG A 241 -24.35 -0.90 12.13
C ARG A 241 -25.44 0.04 12.66
N LEU A 242 -25.69 1.16 11.97
CA LEU A 242 -26.74 2.11 12.37
C LEU A 242 -28.13 1.46 12.37
N ALA A 243 -28.45 0.63 11.37
CA ALA A 243 -29.71 -0.12 11.35
C ALA A 243 -29.83 -1.07 12.54
N ARG A 244 -28.74 -1.73 12.95
CA ARG A 244 -28.69 -2.57 14.15
C ARG A 244 -28.90 -1.79 15.44
N GLU A 245 -28.28 -0.62 15.56
CA GLU A 245 -28.48 0.28 16.71
C GLU A 245 -29.94 0.75 16.81
N LEU A 246 -30.64 0.89 15.68
CA LEU A 246 -32.07 1.18 15.61
C LEU A 246 -32.98 -0.05 15.82
N GLY A 247 -32.40 -1.24 16.10
CA GLY A 247 -33.14 -2.46 16.44
C GLY A 247 -33.40 -3.43 15.28
N ALA A 248 -32.87 -3.18 14.07
CA ALA A 248 -32.98 -4.12 12.96
C ALA A 248 -31.90 -5.22 13.07
N PRO A 249 -32.23 -6.52 13.02
CA PRO A 249 -31.24 -7.61 13.13
C PRO A 249 -30.52 -7.85 11.78
N THR A 250 -29.96 -6.81 11.18
CA THR A 250 -29.28 -6.90 9.88
C THR A 250 -27.83 -7.32 10.06
N THR A 251 -27.41 -8.38 9.37
CA THR A 251 -25.99 -8.76 9.22
C THR A 251 -25.73 -9.08 7.77
N LEU A 252 -24.59 -8.64 7.22
CA LEU A 252 -24.23 -8.99 5.86
C LEU A 252 -23.45 -10.30 5.82
N THR A 253 -23.64 -11.05 4.74
CA THR A 253 -22.72 -12.13 4.38
C THR A 253 -21.56 -11.54 3.57
N TYR A 254 -20.40 -12.20 3.62
CA TYR A 254 -19.26 -11.80 2.77
C TYR A 254 -19.63 -11.71 1.29
N ARG A 255 -20.36 -12.71 0.77
CA ARG A 255 -20.80 -12.74 -0.63
C ARG A 255 -21.66 -11.53 -1.01
N SER A 256 -22.68 -11.22 -0.20
CA SER A 256 -23.53 -10.04 -0.44
C SER A 256 -22.75 -8.73 -0.38
N LEU A 257 -21.73 -8.66 0.48
CA LEU A 257 -20.88 -7.47 0.58
C LEU A 257 -20.02 -7.33 -0.69
N CYS A 258 -19.34 -8.39 -1.13
CA CYS A 258 -18.54 -8.43 -2.35
C CYS A 258 -19.34 -8.06 -3.60
N GLU A 259 -20.53 -8.62 -3.76
CA GLU A 259 -21.44 -8.30 -4.86
C GLU A 259 -21.84 -6.81 -4.84
N ALA A 260 -22.16 -6.26 -3.66
CA ALA A 260 -22.55 -4.86 -3.53
C ALA A 260 -21.41 -3.87 -3.81
N ILE A 261 -20.16 -4.22 -3.48
CA ILE A 261 -18.99 -3.35 -3.73
C ILE A 261 -18.31 -3.63 -5.08
N GLY A 262 -18.77 -4.66 -5.82
CA GLY A 262 -18.19 -5.06 -7.10
C GLY A 262 -16.73 -5.48 -6.98
N TRP A 263 -16.43 -6.32 -5.98
CA TRP A 263 -15.08 -6.74 -5.65
C TRP A 263 -14.97 -8.25 -5.52
N GLU A 264 -14.12 -8.85 -6.35
CA GLU A 264 -14.03 -10.30 -6.52
C GLU A 264 -12.71 -10.90 -5.97
N GLU A 265 -11.75 -10.08 -5.53
CA GLU A 265 -10.39 -10.52 -5.22
C GLU A 265 -10.00 -10.35 -3.75
N GLY A 266 -9.44 -11.39 -3.11
CA GLY A 266 -8.92 -11.30 -1.74
C GLY A 266 -9.97 -11.54 -0.65
N ASP A 267 -9.50 -11.72 0.59
CA ASP A 267 -10.34 -12.14 1.71
C ASP A 267 -11.01 -10.96 2.45
N ILE A 268 -12.08 -11.28 3.18
CA ILE A 268 -12.80 -10.30 3.98
C ILE A 268 -11.94 -9.70 5.09
N ASP A 269 -11.06 -10.50 5.68
CA ASP A 269 -10.25 -10.08 6.81
C ASP A 269 -9.26 -8.98 6.39
N SER A 270 -8.70 -9.07 5.18
CA SER A 270 -7.85 -8.05 4.56
C SER A 270 -8.63 -6.78 4.24
N LEU A 271 -9.86 -6.91 3.75
CA LEU A 271 -10.74 -5.77 3.49
C LEU A 271 -11.08 -5.03 4.79
N LEU A 272 -11.48 -5.76 5.82
CA LEU A 272 -11.80 -5.19 7.13
C LEU A 272 -10.56 -4.59 7.80
N GLN A 273 -9.40 -5.22 7.64
CA GLN A 273 -8.14 -4.67 8.12
C GLN A 273 -7.79 -3.36 7.42
N LEU A 274 -7.94 -3.28 6.10
CA LEU A 274 -7.75 -2.03 5.37
C LEU A 274 -8.72 -0.96 5.87
N ILE A 275 -9.99 -1.33 6.08
CA ILE A 275 -11.00 -0.37 6.58
C ILE A 275 -10.61 0.17 7.95
N CYS A 276 -10.18 -0.70 8.85
CA CYS A 276 -9.70 -0.31 10.17
C CYS A 276 -8.43 0.56 10.08
N ALA A 277 -7.52 0.28 9.15
CA ALA A 277 -6.32 1.09 8.94
C ALA A 277 -6.63 2.49 8.36
N GLU A 278 -7.56 2.60 7.42
CA GLU A 278 -7.86 3.86 6.72
C GLU A 278 -8.89 4.74 7.45
N TRP A 279 -9.86 4.13 8.13
CA TRP A 279 -10.98 4.84 8.76
C TRP A 279 -11.08 4.63 10.27
N HIS A 280 -10.20 3.81 10.88
CA HIS A 280 -10.22 3.52 12.32
C HIS A 280 -11.55 2.92 12.82
N GLU A 281 -12.28 2.25 11.93
CA GLU A 281 -13.53 1.57 12.23
C GLU A 281 -13.36 0.06 12.06
N ASP A 282 -13.64 -0.68 13.12
CA ASP A 282 -13.66 -2.14 13.09
C ASP A 282 -15.09 -2.61 12.82
N PHE A 283 -15.34 -3.23 11.66
CA PHE A 283 -16.64 -3.77 11.24
C PHE A 283 -16.74 -5.28 11.31
N THR A 284 -15.85 -5.95 12.04
CA THR A 284 -15.86 -7.41 12.19
C THR A 284 -17.20 -7.92 12.75
N ASP A 285 -17.88 -7.11 13.57
CA ASP A 285 -19.19 -7.43 14.13
C ASP A 285 -20.34 -7.39 13.11
N CYS A 286 -20.16 -6.73 11.97
CA CYS A 286 -21.20 -6.50 10.96
C CYS A 286 -21.25 -7.57 9.87
N VAL A 287 -20.23 -8.44 9.78
CA VAL A 287 -20.14 -9.45 8.74
C VAL A 287 -20.05 -10.85 9.31
N ARG A 288 -20.87 -11.77 8.79
CA ARG A 288 -20.80 -13.19 9.12
C ARG A 288 -19.88 -13.92 8.16
N ASN A 289 -18.81 -14.51 8.70
CA ASN A 289 -18.02 -15.51 7.98
C ASN A 289 -18.92 -16.72 7.73
N GLY A 290 -19.08 -17.12 6.47
CA GLY A 290 -20.11 -18.04 5.97
C GLY A 290 -20.13 -19.47 6.54
N ARG A 291 -19.42 -19.78 7.64
CA ARG A 291 -19.45 -21.09 8.28
C ARG A 291 -20.74 -21.41 9.05
N PHE A 292 -21.65 -20.44 9.25
CA PHE A 292 -22.95 -20.69 9.91
C PHE A 292 -24.20 -20.14 9.18
N SER A 293 -24.09 -19.69 7.93
CA SER A 293 -25.23 -19.13 7.17
C SER A 293 -26.12 -20.20 6.50
N GLY A 294 -26.43 -21.28 7.20
CA GLY A 294 -27.36 -22.31 6.70
C GLY A 294 -28.85 -22.00 6.95
N LEU A 295 -29.18 -21.10 7.88
CA LEU A 295 -30.57 -20.91 8.35
C LEU A 295 -31.17 -19.53 8.08
N GLY A 296 -30.36 -18.46 7.95
CA GLY A 296 -30.86 -17.10 7.72
C GLY A 296 -31.14 -16.77 6.25
N ALA A 297 -30.29 -17.23 5.34
CA ALA A 297 -30.43 -16.96 3.90
C ALA A 297 -31.65 -17.62 3.27
N TRP A 298 -32.20 -18.67 3.91
CA TRP A 298 -33.43 -19.32 3.45
C TRP A 298 -34.67 -18.47 3.77
N VAL A 299 -34.67 -17.76 4.90
CA VAL A 299 -35.79 -16.91 5.33
C VAL A 299 -35.91 -15.67 4.43
N ASP A 300 -34.80 -15.01 4.09
CA ASP A 300 -34.84 -13.85 3.19
C ASP A 300 -35.24 -14.21 1.75
N SER A 301 -34.98 -15.44 1.31
CA SER A 301 -35.44 -15.92 -0.01
C SER A 301 -36.96 -16.14 -0.10
N MET A 302 -37.68 -16.15 1.02
CA MET A 302 -39.14 -16.32 1.07
C MET A 302 -39.93 -15.01 1.23
N TRP A 303 -39.27 -13.87 1.43
CA TRP A 303 -39.93 -12.55 1.52
C TRP A 303 -39.68 -11.65 0.30
N GLY A 304 -38.99 -12.16 -0.72
CA GLY A 304 -38.86 -11.53 -2.03
C GLY A 304 -39.95 -12.00 -3.00
N GLY A 305 -41.16 -11.46 -2.83
CA GLY A 305 -42.30 -11.57 -3.74
C GLY A 305 -43.09 -10.28 -3.73
#